data_AF-A0A5J4UW25-F1
#
_entry.id   AF-A0A5J4UW25-F1
#
_cell.length_a   1.000
_cell.length_b   1.000
_cell.length_c   1.000
_cell.angle_alpha   90.00
_cell.angle_beta   90.00
_cell.angle_gamma   90.00
#
_symmetry.space_group_name_H-M   'P 1'
#
loop_
_entity.id
_entity.type
_entity.pdbx_description
1 polymer ?
#
loop_
_entity_poly.entity_id
_entity_poly.type
_entity_poly.pdbx_seq_one_letter_code
_entity_poly.pdbx_strand_id
1 'polypeptide(L)' 'YLSKAVHMVMKDAGVQAKNSVTSIRKSSITKSIDQGASQQEVDRASRHKEGAGTVAVHYDMNLNDKLRE' A
#
# COMPACT_ATOMS: atom_id res chain seq x y z
N TYR A 1 14.45 7.52 -13.56
CA TYR A 1 14.65 6.22 -14.25
C TYR A 1 13.73 5.11 -13.73
N LEU A 2 13.74 4.79 -12.43
CA LEU A 2 12.93 3.70 -11.87
C LEU A 2 11.41 3.88 -12.07
N SER A 3 10.87 5.09 -11.87
CA SER A 3 9.44 5.37 -12.08
C SER A 3 8.99 5.06 -13.51
N LYS A 4 9.80 5.40 -14.53
CA LYS A 4 9.50 5.10 -15.94
C LYS A 4 9.46 3.59 -16.19
N ALA A 5 10.38 2.82 -15.60
CA ALA A 5 10.37 1.36 -15.69
C ALA A 5 9.14 0.74 -15.03
N VAL A 6 8.75 1.25 -13.85
CA VAL A 6 7.52 0.80 -13.17
C VAL A 6 6.29 1.09 -14.02
N HIS A 7 6.19 2.26 -14.63
CA HIS A 7 5.09 2.58 -15.54
C HIS A 7 5.02 1.68 -16.78
N MET A 8 6.16 1.25 -17.34
CA MET A 8 6.19 0.28 -18.43
C MET A 8 5.64 -1.08 -17.99
N VAL A 9 6.11 -1.60 -16.86
CA VAL A 9 5.62 -2.88 -16.30
C VAL A 9 4.12 -2.80 -15.97
N MET A 10 3.65 -1.68 -15.43
CA MET A 10 2.22 -1.47 -15.15
C MET A 10 1.38 -1.51 -16.42
N LYS A 11 1.84 -0.87 -17.49
CA LYS A 11 1.18 -0.89 -18.79
C LYS A 11 1.11 -2.31 -19.36
N ASP A 12 2.23 -3.03 -19.32
CA ASP A 12 2.31 -4.41 -19.81
C ASP A 12 1.40 -5.37 -19.02
N ALA A 13 1.25 -5.14 -17.71
CA ALA A 13 0.35 -5.91 -16.85
C ALA A 13 -1.13 -5.47 -16.95
N GLY A 14 -1.48 -4.54 -17.84
CA GLY A 14 -2.86 -4.04 -17.99
C GLY A 14 -3.37 -3.23 -16.80
N VAL A 15 -2.47 -2.77 -15.92
CA VAL A 15 -2.84 -1.92 -14.78
C VAL A 15 -3.25 -0.56 -15.32
N GLN A 16 -4.50 -0.17 -15.04
CA GLN A 16 -5.03 1.11 -15.51
C GLN A 16 -4.13 2.27 -15.06
N ALA A 17 -3.84 3.19 -15.98
CA ALA A 17 -2.93 4.34 -15.75
C ALA A 17 -3.36 5.26 -14.59
N LYS A 18 -4.64 5.18 -14.17
CA LYS A 18 -5.17 5.85 -12.98
C LYS A 18 -4.54 5.35 -11.67
N ASN A 19 -4.03 4.12 -11.66
CA ASN A 19 -3.33 3.56 -10.52
C ASN A 19 -1.91 4.12 -10.55
N SER A 20 -1.55 4.86 -9.51
CA SER A 20 -0.20 5.42 -9.38
C SER A 20 0.76 4.41 -8.76
N VAL A 21 2.07 4.65 -8.87
CA VAL A 21 3.10 3.91 -8.10
C VAL A 21 2.78 3.93 -6.60
N THR A 22 2.19 5.03 -6.11
CA THR A 22 1.71 5.16 -4.73
C THR A 22 0.57 4.18 -4.45
N SER A 23 -0.40 4.02 -5.35
CA SER A 23 -1.53 3.08 -5.19
C SER A 23 -1.05 1.62 -5.13
N ILE A 24 -0.01 1.26 -5.88
CA ILE A 24 0.60 -0.07 -5.80
C ILE A 24 1.24 -0.28 -4.42
N ARG A 25 1.98 0.73 -3.94
CA ARG A 25 2.57 0.69 -2.60
C ARG A 25 1.49 0.56 -1.52
N LYS A 26 0.39 1.30 -1.65
CA LYS A 26 -0.78 1.21 -0.77
C LYS A 26 -1.30 -0.21 -0.68
N SER A 27 -1.60 -0.81 -1.83
CA SER A 27 -2.12 -2.18 -1.92
C SER A 27 -1.16 -3.21 -1.31
N SER A 28 0.15 -3.05 -1.52
CA SER A 28 1.15 -3.95 -0.92
C SER A 28 1.18 -3.85 0.60
N ILE A 29 1.03 -2.65 1.18
CA ILE A 29 1.01 -2.44 2.63
C ILE A 29 -0.26 -3.06 3.23
N THR A 30 -1.43 -2.77 2.64
CA THR A 30 -2.71 -3.34 3.09
C THR A 30 -2.65 -4.86 3.10
N LYS A 31 -2.14 -5.48 2.02
CA LYS A 31 -2.01 -6.93 1.95
C LYS A 31 -1.11 -7.51 3.05
N SER A 32 -0.01 -6.84 3.41
CA SER A 32 0.84 -7.30 4.51
C SER A 32 0.11 -7.22 5.86
N ILE A 33 -0.68 -6.16 6.09
CA ILE A 33 -1.48 -6.01 7.31
C ILE A 33 -2.56 -7.10 7.37
N ASP A 34 -3.26 -7.37 6.27
CA ASP A 34 -4.26 -8.45 6.17
C ASP A 34 -3.66 -9.83 6.46
N GLN A 35 -2.37 -10.01 6.18
CA GLN A 35 -1.61 -11.22 6.49
C GLN A 35 -1.11 -11.27 7.94
N GLY A 36 -1.44 -10.27 8.76
CA GLY A 36 -1.07 -10.19 10.17
C GLY A 36 0.34 -9.64 10.42
N ALA A 37 0.96 -8.99 9.43
CA ALA A 37 2.25 -8.34 9.66
C ALA A 37 2.11 -7.20 10.68
N SER A 38 3.04 -7.13 11.61
CA SER A 38 3.10 -6.03 12.56
C SER A 38 3.45 -4.71 11.87
N GLN A 39 3.05 -3.60 12.48
CA GLN A 39 3.40 -2.25 12.02
C GLN A 39 4.92 -2.09 11.85
N GLN A 40 5.72 -2.63 12.77
CA GLN A 40 7.18 -2.57 12.71
C GLN A 40 7.75 -3.31 11.49
N GLU A 41 7.17 -4.44 11.11
CA GLU A 41 7.57 -5.22 9.92
C GLU A 41 7.21 -4.49 8.64
N VAL A 42 6.01 -3.91 8.58
CA VAL A 42 5.53 -3.09 7.46
C VAL A 42 6.42 -1.84 7.28
N ASP A 43 6.76 -1.15 8.36
CA ASP A 43 7.61 0.05 8.31
C ASP A 43 9.03 -0.28 7.87
N ARG A 44 9.59 -1.39 8.38
CA ARG A 44 10.90 -1.90 7.96
C ARG A 44 10.92 -2.26 6.48
N ALA A 45 9.90 -2.97 5.99
CA ALA A 45 9.82 -3.43 4.60
C ALA A 45 9.54 -2.29 3.61
N SER A 46 8.68 -1.34 3.99
CA SER A 46 8.34 -0.18 3.17
C SER A 46 9.43 0.89 3.12
N ARG A 47 10.46 0.78 3.98
CA ARG A 47 11.59 1.73 4.13
C ARG A 47 11.09 3.18 4.25
N HIS A 48 10.02 3.38 5.01
CA HIS A 48 9.42 4.70 5.16
C HIS A 48 10.20 5.50 6.20
N LYS A 49 10.73 6.66 5.79
CA LYS A 49 11.46 7.58 6.69
C LYS A 49 10.54 8.25 7.72
N GLU A 50 9.22 8.21 7.52
CA GLU A 50 8.18 8.76 8.39
C GLU A 50 7.25 7.65 8.92
N GLY A 51 7.82 6.57 9.48
CA GLY A 51 7.11 5.33 9.78
C GLY A 51 5.87 5.40 10.69
N ALA A 52 5.71 6.41 11.54
CA ALA A 52 4.69 6.34 12.60
C ALA A 52 3.33 7.00 12.28
N GLY A 53 3.30 8.08 11.48
CA GLY A 53 2.09 8.91 11.35
C GLY A 53 1.17 8.54 10.18
N THR A 54 1.76 8.12 9.05
CA THR A 54 1.04 8.01 7.77
C THR A 54 0.30 6.67 7.62
N VAL A 55 0.77 5.59 8.25
CA VAL A 55 0.15 4.26 8.10
C VAL A 55 -1.18 4.18 8.86
N ALA A 56 -1.21 4.62 10.12
CA ALA A 56 -2.43 4.64 10.91
C ALA A 56 -3.48 5.60 10.34
N VAL A 57 -3.10 6.84 9.98
CA VAL A 57 -4.08 7.85 9.54
C VAL A 57 -4.63 7.60 8.13
N HIS A 58 -3.87 6.98 7.23
CA HIS A 58 -4.30 6.82 5.83
C HIS A 58 -4.68 5.40 5.41
N TYR A 59 -4.43 4.39 6.24
CA TYR A 59 -4.72 2.99 5.91
C TYR A 59 -5.56 2.27 6.95
N ASP A 60 -5.70 2.80 8.16
CA ASP A 60 -6.74 2.41 9.12
C ASP A 60 -8.08 3.10 8.77
N MET A 61 -8.44 3.10 7.48
CA MET A 61 -9.81 3.34 7.03
C MET A 61 -10.51 1.99 6.92
N ASN A 62 -10.42 1.21 8.00
CA ASN A 62 -11.20 0.02 8.18
C ASN A 62 -12.68 0.44 8.29
N LEU A 63 -13.40 0.40 7.17
CA LEU A 63 -14.84 0.63 7.04
C LEU A 63 -15.63 -0.54 7.66
N ASN A 64 -15.30 -0.91 8.90
CA ASN A 64 -15.86 -2.07 9.60
C ASN A 64 -17.27 -1.85 10.15
N ASP A 65 -17.97 -0.80 9.74
CA ASP A 65 -19.40 -0.59 10.04
C ASP A 65 -20.32 -1.66 9.41
N LYS A 66 -19.79 -2.58 8.59
CA LYS A 66 -20.56 -3.66 7.94
C LYS A 66 -20.29 -5.08 8.43
N LEU A 67 -19.46 -5.27 9.46
CA LEU A 67 -19.20 -6.62 10.04
C LEU A 67 -19.95 -6.87 11.36
N ARG A 68 -20.96 -6.05 11.69
CA ARG A 68 -21.84 -6.28 12.84
C ARG A 68 -23.30 -6.42 12.40
N GLU A 69 -23.62 -7.58 11.84
CA GLU A 69 -24.87 -8.29 12.12
C GLU A 69 -24.53 -9.70 12.61
#